data_AF-A0A8S4HDV5-F1
#
_entry.id   AF-A0A8S4HDV5-F1
#
_cell.length_a   1.000
_cell.length_b   1.000
_cell.length_c   1.000
_cell.angle_alpha   90.00
_cell.angle_beta   90.00
_cell.angle_gamma   90.00
#
_symmetry.space_group_name_H-M   'P 1'
#
loop_
_entity.id
_entity.type
_entity.pdbx_description
1 polymer ?
#
loop_
_entity_poly.entity_id
_entity_poly.type
_entity_poly.pdbx_seq_one_letter_code
_entity_poly.pdbx_strand_id
1 'polypeptide(L)'
;MPMYLFWLYYLNILIEVLLGIHISGFDSLLLFGCPPSASSRGNSRWKRTLADTLAEGGEEIVNDNGLSIAQVEDMCKKKDASLSDKIYGLSLHDTKDLFVELINFVMYTDYEEHVKIEKKIFTSTHRSLTFMKENIKKKMEELINSARKYIDELLGSYDFLDKNEWESISKLNLFLDINGDQDVLLINGRDIFFHVMEVSFTKIIPLNTQDVLENVTELFKHNKNIYEEYEKKVFKIEKDIKTFLGTGGNRFPLNYTHWNNSYINITQNVAVRAFMDDFYSYFGRLERKLLYNPKRLTRIDISFLDGTLEAINNIIKSTIEHKTEMLFSLLNGIFEGDLRSILGFFTHLFDTERKKNEVVLKAIETEKAGMMYDSNFLFDVESLYVEEKKDIQNALSKFSHFMKVNFGFDVGSTSVHLLKSKIEDAEVEQKEQQIMKLFKIIVHELLCRKQVIEFFALVNSLKKNSKTVISYFRKVWGCLTTKNDTCIFIETRRLIPLMSRYTEIREKNNCDFKHNDSEENVVDLMKDIKSTLYRYRIAIKILFLLIEDLKLAKQLNVDYERLVREKKKAQKENYDSRERDREKREKIYKKAVEEWTSKLETKKSAIDSNKNAIIFYLCLIKEFKLG
;
A
#
# COMPACT_ATOMS: atom_id res chain seq x y z
N MET A 1 3.06 -17.43 -52.26
CA MET A 1 2.34 -16.85 -51.11
C MET A 1 2.93 -15.47 -50.86
N PRO A 2 2.22 -14.36 -51.09
CA PRO A 2 2.86 -13.05 -51.21
C PRO A 2 3.30 -12.53 -49.84
N MET A 3 4.48 -11.91 -49.81
CA MET A 3 5.14 -11.29 -48.64
C MET A 3 4.21 -10.38 -47.81
N TYR A 4 3.14 -9.86 -48.42
CA TYR A 4 2.07 -9.08 -47.78
C TYR A 4 1.32 -9.83 -46.65
N LEU A 5 1.08 -11.14 -46.80
CA LEU A 5 0.42 -11.95 -45.75
C LEU A 5 1.31 -12.11 -44.51
N PHE A 6 2.63 -12.17 -44.72
CA PHE A 6 3.60 -12.26 -43.63
C PHE A 6 3.66 -10.95 -42.83
N TRP A 7 3.65 -9.81 -43.52
CA TRP A 7 3.59 -8.49 -42.86
C TRP A 7 2.28 -8.25 -42.10
N LEU A 8 1.15 -8.69 -42.64
CA LEU A 8 -0.15 -8.63 -41.95
C LEU A 8 -0.18 -9.49 -40.69
N TYR A 9 0.36 -10.70 -40.75
CA TYR A 9 0.45 -11.59 -39.60
C TYR A 9 1.35 -11.01 -38.50
N TYR A 10 2.49 -10.44 -38.89
CA TYR A 10 3.43 -9.82 -37.94
C TYR A 10 2.85 -8.54 -37.30
N LEU A 11 2.11 -7.72 -38.08
CA LEU A 11 1.38 -6.58 -37.54
C LEU A 11 0.25 -7.01 -36.58
N ASN A 12 -0.44 -8.12 -36.87
CA ASN A 12 -1.49 -8.64 -36.00
C ASN A 12 -0.92 -9.12 -34.66
N ILE A 13 0.22 -9.82 -34.67
CA ILE A 13 0.93 -10.21 -33.45
C ILE A 13 1.41 -8.98 -32.68
N LEU A 14 1.94 -7.97 -33.36
CA LEU A 14 2.35 -6.72 -32.71
C LEU A 14 1.18 -5.97 -32.08
N ILE A 15 0.01 -5.96 -32.73
CA ILE A 15 -1.23 -5.38 -32.19
C ILE A 15 -1.75 -6.21 -31.01
N GLU A 16 -1.68 -7.53 -31.07
CA GLU A 16 -2.10 -8.44 -29.99
C GLU A 16 -1.19 -8.31 -28.76
N VAL A 17 0.12 -8.16 -28.96
CA VAL A 17 1.10 -8.00 -27.88
C VAL A 17 1.12 -6.59 -27.28
N LEU A 18 0.95 -5.53 -28.08
CA LEU A 18 0.99 -4.14 -27.58
C LEU A 18 -0.36 -3.59 -27.10
N LEU A 19 -1.47 -4.03 -27.68
CA LEU A 19 -2.81 -3.47 -27.41
C LEU A 19 -3.78 -4.48 -26.79
N GLY A 20 -3.46 -5.78 -26.77
CA GLY A 20 -4.30 -6.79 -26.13
C GLY A 20 -5.68 -6.99 -26.77
N ILE A 21 -5.84 -6.65 -28.05
CA ILE A 21 -7.08 -6.81 -28.82
C ILE A 21 -6.88 -7.89 -29.89
N HIS A 22 -7.66 -8.97 -29.81
CA HIS A 22 -7.71 -10.02 -30.84
C HIS A 22 -8.71 -9.63 -31.93
N ILE A 23 -8.26 -9.46 -33.18
CA ILE A 23 -9.14 -9.23 -34.33
C ILE A 23 -9.45 -10.59 -34.98
N SER A 24 -10.65 -11.12 -34.78
CA SER A 24 -11.11 -12.35 -35.45
C SER A 24 -11.36 -12.10 -36.94
N GLY A 25 -10.61 -12.78 -37.82
CA GLY A 25 -10.77 -12.63 -39.28
C GLY A 25 -9.80 -13.41 -40.17
N PHE A 26 -8.78 -14.07 -39.63
CA PHE A 26 -7.88 -14.95 -40.38
C PHE A 26 -7.73 -16.30 -39.68
N ASP A 27 -8.77 -17.12 -39.71
CA ASP A 27 -8.62 -18.56 -39.45
C ASP A 27 -7.93 -19.19 -40.65
N SER A 28 -6.60 -19.36 -40.58
CA SER A 28 -5.89 -20.21 -41.52
C SER A 28 -6.20 -21.68 -41.20
N LEU A 29 -7.24 -22.19 -41.85
CA LEU A 29 -7.62 -23.60 -41.91
C LEU A 29 -6.62 -24.46 -42.71
N LEU A 30 -5.33 -24.14 -42.65
CA LEU A 30 -4.25 -24.80 -43.39
C LEU A 30 -3.11 -25.10 -42.43
N LEU A 31 -3.08 -26.37 -41.99
CA LEU A 31 -1.94 -27.18 -41.53
C LEU A 31 -2.28 -27.94 -40.23
N PHE A 32 -3.18 -28.92 -40.30
CA PHE A 32 -2.99 -30.26 -39.74
C PHE A 32 -4.03 -31.16 -40.41
N GLY A 33 -3.57 -32.13 -41.19
CA GLY A 33 -4.41 -32.95 -42.05
C GLY A 33 -5.37 -33.85 -41.28
N CYS A 34 -6.67 -33.64 -41.44
CA CYS A 34 -7.66 -34.70 -41.27
C CYS A 34 -7.78 -35.48 -42.58
N PRO A 35 -7.66 -36.82 -42.59
CA PRO A 35 -8.09 -37.59 -43.74
C PRO A 35 -9.63 -37.67 -43.78
N PRO A 36 -10.23 -37.76 -44.98
CA PRO A 36 -11.65 -37.56 -45.18
C PRO A 36 -12.49 -38.78 -44.76
N SER A 37 -13.70 -38.45 -44.32
CA SER A 37 -14.86 -39.30 -44.07
C SER A 37 -14.89 -40.68 -44.73
N ALA A 38 -14.98 -41.74 -43.91
CA ALA A 38 -15.50 -43.04 -44.34
C ALA A 38 -16.52 -43.59 -43.33
N SER A 39 -17.76 -43.75 -43.81
CA SER A 39 -18.83 -44.60 -43.31
C SER A 39 -19.47 -44.31 -41.93
N SER A 40 -20.63 -43.68 -42.02
CA SER A 40 -21.73 -43.80 -41.07
C SER A 40 -22.13 -45.27 -40.85
N ARG A 41 -21.96 -45.80 -39.63
CA ARG A 41 -22.85 -46.77 -38.91
C ARG A 41 -22.19 -47.56 -37.77
N GLY A 42 -20.92 -47.32 -37.42
CA GLY A 42 -20.25 -48.04 -36.30
C GLY A 42 -20.15 -47.31 -34.94
N ASN A 43 -20.41 -46.00 -34.87
CA ASN A 43 -19.87 -45.15 -33.78
C ASN A 43 -20.77 -44.93 -32.55
N SER A 44 -21.96 -45.51 -32.47
CA SER A 44 -22.83 -45.37 -31.29
C SER A 44 -22.44 -46.29 -30.13
N ARG A 45 -21.75 -47.40 -30.40
CA ARG A 45 -21.30 -48.33 -29.36
C ARG A 45 -20.02 -47.85 -28.67
N TRP A 46 -19.04 -47.32 -29.41
CA TRP A 46 -17.80 -46.79 -28.84
C TRP A 46 -17.99 -45.53 -27.97
N LYS A 47 -18.96 -44.66 -28.30
CA LYS A 47 -19.32 -43.51 -27.44
C LYS A 47 -20.05 -43.93 -26.15
N ARG A 48 -20.74 -45.07 -26.14
CA ARG A 48 -21.33 -45.63 -24.91
C ARG A 48 -20.32 -46.42 -24.11
N THR A 49 -19.48 -47.24 -24.74
CA THR A 49 -18.47 -48.03 -24.04
C THR A 49 -17.38 -47.16 -23.42
N LEU A 50 -17.02 -46.00 -23.99
CA LEU A 50 -16.15 -45.03 -23.32
C LEU A 50 -16.83 -44.30 -22.15
N ALA A 51 -18.14 -44.07 -22.21
CA ALA A 51 -18.90 -43.50 -21.08
C ALA A 51 -19.12 -44.54 -19.96
N ASP A 52 -19.25 -45.82 -20.31
CA ASP A 52 -19.51 -46.92 -19.38
C ASP A 52 -18.22 -47.51 -18.77
N THR A 53 -17.07 -47.44 -19.45
CA THR A 53 -15.77 -47.90 -18.90
C THR A 53 -15.00 -46.84 -18.11
N LEU A 54 -15.43 -45.56 -18.15
CA LEU A 54 -14.89 -44.49 -17.31
C LEU A 54 -15.62 -44.34 -15.96
N ALA A 55 -16.68 -45.13 -15.73
CA ALA A 55 -17.46 -45.11 -14.49
C ALA A 55 -16.89 -46.02 -13.37
N GLU A 56 -15.93 -46.90 -13.65
CA GLU A 56 -15.54 -47.98 -12.73
C GLU A 56 -14.20 -47.76 -11.97
N GLY A 57 -13.75 -46.51 -11.81
CA GLY A 57 -12.44 -46.24 -11.20
C GLY A 57 -12.30 -45.03 -10.28
N GLY A 58 -13.38 -44.43 -9.76
CA GLY A 58 -13.29 -43.23 -8.93
C GLY A 58 -14.20 -43.26 -7.71
N GLU A 59 -13.63 -42.93 -6.54
CA GLU A 59 -14.31 -42.78 -5.26
C GLU A 59 -15.71 -42.15 -5.42
N GLU A 60 -16.73 -42.94 -5.11
CA GLU A 60 -18.11 -42.60 -5.46
C GLU A 60 -18.64 -41.52 -4.49
N ILE A 61 -18.68 -40.27 -4.95
CA ILE A 61 -19.42 -39.21 -4.27
C ILE A 61 -20.90 -39.45 -4.55
N VAL A 62 -21.65 -39.79 -3.50
CA VAL A 62 -23.06 -40.17 -3.54
C VAL A 62 -23.87 -39.18 -2.70
N ASN A 63 -25.07 -38.82 -3.15
CA ASN A 63 -25.98 -37.97 -2.39
C ASN A 63 -26.85 -38.77 -1.41
N ASP A 64 -27.68 -38.08 -0.62
CA ASP A 64 -28.59 -38.68 0.35
C ASP A 64 -29.58 -39.71 -0.24
N ASN A 65 -29.85 -39.63 -1.54
CA ASN A 65 -30.75 -40.53 -2.25
C ASN A 65 -30.02 -41.73 -2.87
N GLY A 66 -28.72 -41.89 -2.63
CA GLY A 66 -27.93 -42.97 -3.21
C GLY A 66 -27.51 -42.73 -4.67
N LEU A 67 -27.70 -41.52 -5.21
CA LEU A 67 -27.29 -41.16 -6.58
C LEU A 67 -25.86 -40.65 -6.62
N SER A 68 -25.07 -41.17 -7.55
CA SER A 68 -23.72 -40.67 -7.82
C SER A 68 -23.75 -39.23 -8.34
N ILE A 69 -22.68 -38.48 -8.11
CA ILE A 69 -22.56 -37.10 -8.58
C ILE A 69 -22.69 -36.95 -10.10
N ALA A 70 -22.24 -37.95 -10.87
CA ALA A 70 -22.40 -37.96 -12.32
C ALA A 70 -23.87 -38.12 -12.75
N GLN A 71 -24.66 -38.93 -12.02
CA GLN A 71 -26.09 -39.06 -12.26
C GLN A 71 -26.84 -37.76 -11.95
N VAL A 72 -26.50 -37.10 -10.83
CA VAL A 72 -27.09 -35.80 -10.48
C VAL A 72 -26.73 -34.72 -11.50
N GLU A 73 -25.50 -34.72 -12.01
CA GLU A 73 -25.08 -33.79 -13.07
C GLU A 73 -25.84 -34.00 -14.39
N ASP A 74 -26.08 -35.26 -14.77
CA ASP A 74 -26.89 -35.60 -15.94
C ASP A 74 -28.35 -35.15 -15.78
N MET A 75 -28.92 -35.27 -14.57
CA MET A 75 -30.24 -34.73 -14.25
C MET A 75 -30.29 -33.20 -14.37
N CYS A 76 -29.24 -32.50 -13.94
CA CYS A 76 -29.13 -31.04 -14.11
C CYS A 76 -29.16 -30.65 -15.59
N LYS A 77 -28.34 -31.32 -16.42
CA LYS A 77 -28.24 -31.09 -17.87
C LYS A 77 -29.55 -31.39 -18.61
N LYS A 78 -30.31 -32.38 -18.15
CA LYS A 78 -31.62 -32.75 -18.72
C LYS A 78 -32.78 -31.91 -18.21
N LYS A 79 -32.53 -30.97 -17.28
CA LYS A 79 -33.55 -30.15 -16.62
C LYS A 79 -34.63 -31.00 -15.97
N ASP A 80 -34.19 -32.00 -15.21
CA ASP A 80 -35.10 -32.90 -14.49
C ASP A 80 -35.96 -32.11 -13.49
N ALA A 81 -37.28 -32.31 -13.54
CA ALA A 81 -38.25 -31.58 -12.72
C ALA A 81 -38.14 -31.89 -11.21
N SER A 82 -37.43 -32.95 -10.83
CA SER A 82 -37.13 -33.26 -9.43
C SER A 82 -36.09 -32.33 -8.81
N LEU A 83 -35.28 -31.64 -9.62
CA LEU A 83 -34.39 -30.58 -9.19
C LEU A 83 -35.17 -29.25 -9.24
N SER A 84 -35.44 -28.65 -8.09
CA SER A 84 -36.23 -27.41 -8.01
C SER A 84 -35.49 -26.24 -8.64
N ASP A 85 -36.01 -25.69 -9.75
CA ASP A 85 -35.39 -24.62 -10.54
C ASP A 85 -35.14 -23.29 -9.81
N LYS A 86 -35.58 -23.13 -8.55
CA LYS A 86 -35.66 -21.80 -7.89
C LYS A 86 -35.47 -21.78 -6.36
N ILE A 87 -34.75 -22.71 -5.75
CA ILE A 87 -34.39 -22.52 -4.34
C ILE A 87 -33.29 -21.44 -4.28
N TYR A 88 -33.54 -20.36 -3.52
CA TYR A 88 -32.68 -19.17 -3.44
C TYR A 88 -32.55 -18.33 -4.72
N GLY A 89 -33.36 -18.56 -5.75
CA GLY A 89 -33.33 -17.79 -7.01
C GLY A 89 -32.19 -18.17 -7.97
N LEU A 90 -31.52 -19.30 -7.73
CA LEU A 90 -30.37 -19.81 -8.49
C LEU A 90 -30.81 -20.83 -9.54
N SER A 91 -30.23 -20.77 -10.75
CA SER A 91 -30.46 -21.81 -11.77
C SER A 91 -29.57 -23.01 -11.51
N LEU A 92 -30.16 -24.20 -11.40
CA LEU A 92 -29.43 -25.45 -11.15
C LEU A 92 -29.00 -26.18 -12.44
N HIS A 93 -29.44 -25.70 -13.62
CA HIS A 93 -29.24 -26.43 -14.88
C HIS A 93 -27.97 -26.06 -15.63
N ASP A 94 -27.47 -24.84 -15.43
CA ASP A 94 -26.20 -24.40 -15.98
C ASP A 94 -25.19 -24.31 -14.83
N THR A 95 -24.27 -25.26 -14.79
CA THR A 95 -23.25 -25.41 -13.74
C THR A 95 -22.27 -24.23 -13.72
N LYS A 96 -22.01 -23.59 -14.86
CA LYS A 96 -21.12 -22.43 -14.97
C LYS A 96 -21.80 -21.18 -14.42
N ASP A 97 -23.05 -20.95 -14.80
CA ASP A 97 -23.85 -19.87 -14.22
C ASP A 97 -24.08 -20.09 -12.72
N LEU A 98 -24.35 -21.34 -12.31
CA LEU A 98 -24.47 -21.73 -10.90
C LEU A 98 -23.20 -21.40 -10.12
N PHE A 99 -22.02 -21.70 -10.66
CA PHE A 99 -20.74 -21.37 -10.03
C PHE A 99 -20.58 -19.86 -9.79
N VAL A 100 -20.88 -19.06 -10.81
CA VAL A 100 -20.80 -17.59 -10.74
C VAL A 100 -21.77 -17.04 -9.68
N GLU A 101 -22.99 -17.55 -9.63
CA GLU A 101 -23.98 -17.12 -8.64
C GLU A 101 -23.67 -17.64 -7.22
N LEU A 102 -23.05 -18.82 -7.10
CA LEU A 102 -22.58 -19.34 -5.81
C LEU A 102 -21.51 -18.45 -5.21
N ILE A 103 -20.56 -17.92 -6.01
CA ILE A 103 -19.59 -16.92 -5.55
C ILE A 103 -20.33 -15.74 -4.93
N ASN A 104 -21.34 -15.22 -5.63
CA ASN A 104 -22.12 -14.09 -5.17
C ASN A 104 -22.85 -14.37 -3.84
N PHE A 105 -23.52 -15.52 -3.76
CA PHE A 105 -24.26 -15.97 -2.58
C PHE A 105 -23.34 -16.19 -1.35
N VAL A 106 -22.21 -16.84 -1.57
CA VAL A 106 -21.28 -17.25 -0.51
C VAL A 106 -20.40 -16.10 -0.03
N MET A 107 -19.83 -15.31 -0.95
CA MET A 107 -18.78 -14.34 -0.64
C MET A 107 -19.29 -12.90 -0.54
N TYR A 108 -20.38 -12.55 -1.23
CA TYR A 108 -20.76 -11.15 -1.41
C TYR A 108 -22.11 -10.75 -0.85
N THR A 109 -22.77 -11.63 -0.12
CA THR A 109 -24.01 -11.30 0.60
C THR A 109 -23.76 -10.19 1.65
N ASP A 110 -22.61 -10.26 2.34
CA ASP A 110 -22.26 -9.36 3.46
C ASP A 110 -21.10 -8.41 3.11
N TYR A 111 -20.80 -8.23 1.81
CA TYR A 111 -19.64 -7.47 1.30
C TYR A 111 -19.50 -6.07 1.91
N GLU A 112 -20.60 -5.31 1.98
CA GLU A 112 -20.59 -3.94 2.50
C GLU A 112 -20.14 -3.88 3.96
N GLU A 113 -20.51 -4.88 4.75
CA GLU A 113 -20.16 -4.93 6.17
C GLU A 113 -18.66 -5.25 6.33
N HIS A 114 -18.14 -6.20 5.54
CA HIS A 114 -16.71 -6.48 5.50
C HIS A 114 -15.89 -5.23 5.12
N VAL A 115 -16.34 -4.44 4.15
CA VAL A 115 -15.69 -3.17 3.76
C VAL A 115 -15.69 -2.14 4.90
N LYS A 116 -16.82 -1.99 5.62
CA LYS A 116 -16.92 -1.05 6.75
C LYS A 116 -15.98 -1.43 7.89
N ILE A 117 -15.91 -2.72 8.23
CA ILE A 117 -15.02 -3.25 9.26
C ILE A 117 -13.57 -2.91 8.92
N GLU A 118 -13.16 -3.15 7.66
CA GLU A 118 -11.81 -2.84 7.19
C GLU A 118 -11.51 -1.34 7.29
N LYS A 119 -12.40 -0.48 6.78
CA LYS A 119 -12.28 0.99 6.85
C LYS A 119 -12.13 1.50 8.29
N LYS A 120 -12.86 0.93 9.24
CA LYS A 120 -12.79 1.30 10.66
C LYS A 120 -11.38 1.11 11.23
N ILE A 121 -10.68 0.05 10.85
CA ILE A 121 -9.36 -0.26 11.39
C ILE A 121 -8.24 0.52 10.71
N PHE A 122 -8.36 0.80 9.42
CA PHE A 122 -7.49 1.79 8.79
C PHE A 122 -7.64 3.17 9.45
N THR A 123 -8.87 3.56 9.81
CA THR A 123 -9.12 4.80 10.57
C THR A 123 -8.48 4.75 11.97
N SER A 124 -8.59 3.62 12.69
CA SER A 124 -7.92 3.40 14.00
C SER A 124 -6.39 3.49 13.89
N THR A 125 -5.83 2.85 12.86
CA THR A 125 -4.39 2.83 12.56
C THR A 125 -3.90 4.24 12.26
N HIS A 126 -4.62 4.98 11.41
CA HIS A 126 -4.32 6.37 11.10
C HIS A 126 -4.28 7.24 12.37
N ARG A 127 -5.30 7.12 13.25
CA ARG A 127 -5.33 7.85 14.54
C ARG A 127 -4.15 7.51 15.43
N SER A 128 -3.82 6.22 15.54
CA SER A 128 -2.69 5.74 16.35
C SER A 128 -1.35 6.27 15.86
N LEU A 129 -1.13 6.26 14.55
CA LEU A 129 0.06 6.83 13.92
C LEU A 129 0.11 8.36 14.07
N THR A 130 -1.03 9.04 14.00
CA THR A 130 -1.12 10.50 14.21
C THR A 130 -0.70 10.84 15.63
N PHE A 131 -1.21 10.12 16.62
CA PHE A 131 -0.82 10.28 18.02
C PHE A 131 0.68 10.01 18.24
N MET A 132 1.23 8.98 17.58
CA MET A 132 2.67 8.71 17.61
C MET A 132 3.49 9.86 17.00
N LYS A 133 3.07 10.40 15.84
CA LYS A 133 3.71 11.57 15.19
C LYS A 133 3.72 12.77 16.15
N GLU A 134 2.60 13.07 16.79
CA GLU A 134 2.49 14.16 17.76
C GLU A 134 3.40 13.94 18.99
N ASN A 135 3.46 12.72 19.52
CA ASN A 135 4.33 12.40 20.67
C ASN A 135 5.82 12.52 20.33
N ILE A 136 6.25 11.99 19.17
CA ILE A 136 7.63 12.13 18.70
C ILE A 136 7.97 13.60 18.51
N LYS A 137 7.09 14.38 17.88
CA LYS A 137 7.27 15.81 17.67
C LYS A 137 7.39 16.56 19.00
N LYS A 138 6.48 16.31 19.96
CA LYS A 138 6.50 16.93 21.28
C LYS A 138 7.80 16.61 22.02
N LYS A 139 8.23 15.35 22.01
CA LYS A 139 9.50 14.94 22.63
C LYS A 139 10.68 15.64 21.98
N MET A 140 10.71 15.70 20.66
CA MET A 140 11.75 16.39 19.91
C MET A 140 11.80 17.90 20.23
N GLU A 141 10.65 18.55 20.34
CA GLU A 141 10.54 19.96 20.74
C GLU A 141 11.01 20.20 22.18
N GLU A 142 10.59 19.35 23.14
CA GLU A 142 11.06 19.40 24.54
C GLU A 142 12.59 19.32 24.60
N LEU A 143 13.19 18.46 23.78
CA LEU A 143 14.63 18.24 23.76
C LEU A 143 15.40 19.40 23.12
N ILE A 144 14.94 19.91 21.97
CA ILE A 144 15.53 21.08 21.33
C ILE A 144 15.45 22.29 22.25
N ASN A 145 14.30 22.51 22.90
CA ASN A 145 14.13 23.61 23.84
C ASN A 145 15.03 23.47 25.07
N SER A 146 15.23 22.24 25.57
CA SER A 146 16.16 21.98 26.68
C SER A 146 17.60 22.26 26.28
N ALA A 147 18.02 21.83 25.09
CA ALA A 147 19.35 22.09 24.56
C ALA A 147 19.57 23.59 24.30
N ARG A 148 18.59 24.30 23.74
CA ARG A 148 18.63 25.76 23.55
C ARG A 148 18.74 26.51 24.86
N LYS A 149 17.88 26.18 25.82
CA LYS A 149 17.92 26.81 27.15
C LYS A 149 19.29 26.63 27.80
N TYR A 150 19.85 25.42 27.70
CA TYR A 150 21.20 25.14 28.18
C TYR A 150 22.26 25.98 27.46
N ILE A 151 22.20 26.09 26.14
CA ILE A 151 23.11 26.93 25.35
C ILE A 151 22.98 28.40 25.73
N ASP A 152 21.75 28.88 25.97
CA ASP A 152 21.50 30.25 26.42
C ASP A 152 22.03 30.50 27.84
N GLU A 153 21.92 29.53 28.75
CA GLU A 153 22.53 29.59 30.09
C GLU A 153 24.07 29.54 30.02
N LEU A 154 24.62 28.70 29.14
CA LEU A 154 26.06 28.47 28.97
C LEU A 154 26.77 29.65 28.33
N LEU A 155 26.15 30.23 27.32
CA LEU A 155 26.70 31.35 26.60
C LEU A 155 26.30 32.70 27.21
N GLY A 156 25.31 32.73 28.11
CA GLY A 156 24.75 33.94 28.70
C GLY A 156 24.11 34.88 27.68
N SER A 157 23.70 36.08 28.11
CA SER A 157 23.23 37.16 27.22
C SER A 157 24.35 37.79 26.38
N TYR A 158 25.44 37.07 26.10
CA TYR A 158 26.45 37.53 25.17
C TYR A 158 25.87 37.44 23.74
N ASP A 159 25.90 38.53 22.98
CA ASP A 159 25.69 38.47 21.53
C ASP A 159 27.05 38.13 20.90
N PHE A 160 27.40 36.85 20.80
CA PHE A 160 28.69 36.39 20.25
C PHE A 160 28.74 36.42 18.72
N LEU A 161 27.57 36.42 18.08
CA LEU A 161 27.42 36.59 16.63
C LEU A 161 26.65 37.87 16.32
N ASP A 162 27.00 38.52 15.23
CA ASP A 162 26.17 39.58 14.68
C ASP A 162 24.92 39.01 14.00
N LYS A 163 23.96 39.89 13.68
CA LYS A 163 22.69 39.49 13.06
C LYS A 163 22.89 38.78 11.71
N ASN A 164 23.90 39.15 10.94
CA ASN A 164 24.17 38.56 9.62
C ASN A 164 24.78 37.17 9.76
N GLU A 165 25.67 36.97 10.74
CA GLU A 165 26.24 35.68 11.10
C GLU A 165 25.14 34.71 11.56
N TRP A 166 24.23 35.16 12.43
CA TRP A 166 23.03 34.38 12.80
C TRP A 166 22.16 34.02 11.60
N GLU A 167 21.87 35.01 10.74
CA GLU A 167 21.05 34.80 9.56
C GLU A 167 21.70 33.80 8.59
N SER A 168 23.03 33.81 8.46
CA SER A 168 23.78 32.88 7.62
C SER A 168 23.68 31.43 8.12
N ILE A 169 23.80 31.21 9.44
CA ILE A 169 23.68 29.89 10.06
C ILE A 169 22.25 29.37 9.93
N SER A 170 21.26 30.24 10.12
CA SER A 170 19.83 29.87 10.02
C SER A 170 19.38 29.43 8.61
N LYS A 171 20.16 29.77 7.56
CA LYS A 171 19.90 29.42 6.15
C LYS A 171 20.59 28.11 5.72
N LEU A 172 21.34 27.46 6.61
CA LEU A 172 22.06 26.22 6.30
C LEU A 172 21.08 25.03 6.24
N ASN A 173 21.11 24.27 5.15
CA ASN A 173 20.39 22.99 5.07
C ASN A 173 21.31 21.85 5.51
N LEU A 174 20.90 21.15 6.57
CA LEU A 174 21.62 20.01 7.12
C LEU A 174 21.06 18.69 6.58
N PHE A 175 21.96 17.81 6.14
CA PHE A 175 21.63 16.48 5.66
C PHE A 175 22.56 15.44 6.27
N LEU A 176 22.04 14.27 6.59
CA LEU A 176 22.82 13.11 7.00
C LEU A 176 22.97 12.14 5.81
N ASP A 177 24.19 11.91 5.36
CA ASP A 177 24.52 10.84 4.41
C ASP A 177 24.79 9.54 5.19
N ILE A 178 24.09 8.48 4.78
CA ILE A 178 24.10 7.16 5.43
C ILE A 178 24.63 6.09 4.46
N ASN A 179 25.15 6.47 3.28
CA ASN A 179 25.53 5.53 2.23
C ASN A 179 26.91 4.86 2.43
N GLY A 180 27.54 4.98 3.60
CA GLY A 180 28.86 4.40 3.90
C GLY A 180 28.99 3.84 5.33
N ASP A 181 30.19 3.41 5.72
CA ASP A 181 30.49 2.82 7.04
C ASP A 181 30.33 3.80 8.21
N GLN A 182 30.20 5.11 7.93
CA GLN A 182 30.02 6.17 8.93
C GLN A 182 28.96 7.17 8.48
N ASP A 183 28.11 7.60 9.42
CA ASP A 183 27.17 8.71 9.24
C ASP A 183 27.96 10.03 9.04
N VAL A 184 27.80 10.68 7.88
CA VAL A 184 28.44 11.97 7.56
C VAL A 184 27.39 13.08 7.59
N LEU A 185 27.69 14.19 8.29
CA LEU A 185 26.80 15.36 8.34
C LEU A 185 27.24 16.38 7.28
N LEU A 186 26.30 16.77 6.42
CA LEU A 186 26.51 17.65 5.28
C LEU A 186 25.75 18.97 5.43
N ILE A 187 26.34 20.04 4.90
CA ILE A 187 25.77 21.39 4.82
C ILE A 187 25.72 21.81 3.37
N ASN A 188 24.50 21.99 2.83
CA ASN A 188 24.29 22.35 1.42
C ASN A 188 25.12 21.47 0.44
N GLY A 189 25.29 20.18 0.75
CA GLY A 189 26.04 19.22 -0.04
C GLY A 189 27.56 19.17 0.19
N ARG A 190 28.12 19.97 1.11
CA ARG A 190 29.54 19.90 1.54
C ARG A 190 29.67 19.27 2.92
N ASP A 191 30.80 18.64 3.20
CA ASP A 191 31.12 18.14 4.54
C ASP A 191 31.13 19.30 5.56
N ILE A 192 30.49 19.08 6.70
CA ILE A 192 30.51 20.01 7.83
C ILE A 192 31.94 20.34 8.28
N PHE A 193 32.86 19.39 8.19
CA PHE A 193 34.27 19.58 8.54
C PHE A 193 34.91 20.69 7.70
N PHE A 194 34.72 20.64 6.37
CA PHE A 194 35.26 21.67 5.48
C PHE A 194 34.64 23.04 5.76
N HIS A 195 33.35 23.07 6.07
CA HIS A 195 32.68 24.31 6.41
C HIS A 195 33.22 24.92 7.71
N VAL A 196 33.39 24.11 8.75
CA VAL A 196 33.97 24.56 10.04
C VAL A 196 35.36 25.17 9.88
N MET A 197 36.20 24.59 9.01
CA MET A 197 37.54 25.15 8.76
C MET A 197 37.52 26.53 8.08
N GLU A 198 36.47 26.84 7.33
CA GLU A 198 36.33 28.12 6.60
C GLU A 198 35.71 29.23 7.48
N VAL A 199 35.12 28.88 8.64
CA VAL A 199 34.42 29.84 9.50
C VAL A 199 35.37 30.45 10.54
N SER A 200 35.42 31.79 10.57
CA SER A 200 36.13 32.58 11.58
C SER A 200 35.18 33.44 12.39
N PHE A 201 35.13 33.26 13.71
CA PHE A 201 34.31 34.08 14.60
C PHE A 201 35.05 35.34 15.06
N THR A 202 34.34 36.46 15.10
CA THR A 202 34.92 37.77 15.44
C THR A 202 35.12 37.98 16.95
N LYS A 203 34.45 37.20 17.81
CA LYS A 203 34.49 37.32 19.28
C LYS A 203 35.08 36.09 19.95
N ILE A 204 35.95 36.30 20.94
CA ILE A 204 36.59 35.24 21.73
C ILE A 204 35.66 34.83 22.88
N ILE A 205 35.26 33.57 22.93
CA ILE A 205 34.36 33.04 23.97
C ILE A 205 35.16 32.25 25.03
N PRO A 206 35.08 32.63 26.32
CA PRO A 206 35.62 31.83 27.41
C PRO A 206 34.67 30.66 27.71
N LEU A 207 34.93 29.50 27.11
CA LEU A 207 34.18 28.26 27.34
C LEU A 207 34.84 27.42 28.44
N ASN A 208 34.11 27.06 29.50
CA ASN A 208 34.54 26.01 30.42
C ASN A 208 34.29 24.63 29.80
N THR A 209 35.26 24.15 29.01
CA THR A 209 35.18 22.90 28.24
C THR A 209 34.76 21.69 29.07
N GLN A 210 35.11 21.61 30.36
CA GLN A 210 34.81 20.44 31.19
C GLN A 210 33.32 20.36 31.54
N ASP A 211 32.74 21.44 32.06
CA ASP A 211 31.32 21.49 32.42
C ASP A 211 30.43 21.34 31.18
N VAL A 212 30.85 21.93 30.05
CA VAL A 212 30.15 21.77 28.75
C VAL A 212 30.16 20.30 28.33
N LEU A 213 31.31 19.63 28.42
CA LEU A 213 31.46 18.25 27.99
C LEU A 213 30.60 17.29 28.82
N GLU A 214 30.54 17.44 30.14
CA GLU A 214 29.73 16.59 31.01
C GLU A 214 28.24 16.70 30.68
N ASN A 215 27.72 17.93 30.62
CA ASN A 215 26.31 18.18 30.36
C ASN A 215 25.87 17.80 28.93
N VAL A 216 26.66 18.16 27.91
CA VAL A 216 26.35 17.77 26.52
C VAL A 216 26.39 16.25 26.37
N THR A 217 27.27 15.55 27.10
CA THR A 217 27.32 14.09 27.12
C THR A 217 26.05 13.49 27.74
N GLU A 218 25.52 14.08 28.82
CA GLU A 218 24.24 13.64 29.41
C GLU A 218 23.06 13.89 28.46
N LEU A 219 22.98 15.08 27.87
CA LEU A 219 21.98 15.41 26.85
C LEU A 219 22.05 14.42 25.69
N PHE A 220 23.23 14.16 25.13
CA PHE A 220 23.42 13.17 24.07
C PHE A 220 22.91 11.78 24.47
N LYS A 221 23.30 11.27 25.65
CA LYS A 221 22.87 9.95 26.12
C LYS A 221 21.35 9.87 26.26
N HIS A 222 20.73 10.88 26.86
CA HIS A 222 19.29 10.93 27.04
C HIS A 222 18.54 10.95 25.69
N ASN A 223 18.98 11.81 24.77
CA ASN A 223 18.40 11.93 23.43
C ASN A 223 18.56 10.64 22.62
N LYS A 224 19.77 10.06 22.64
CA LYS A 224 20.06 8.82 21.92
C LYS A 224 19.17 7.66 22.37
N ASN A 225 18.98 7.50 23.68
CA ASN A 225 18.10 6.46 24.22
C ASN A 225 16.64 6.62 23.74
N ILE A 226 16.11 7.85 23.78
CA ILE A 226 14.75 8.15 23.30
C ILE A 226 14.63 7.89 21.80
N TYR A 227 15.60 8.33 21.00
CA TYR A 227 15.61 8.10 19.56
C TYR A 227 15.61 6.61 19.23
N GLU A 228 16.51 5.83 19.84
CA GLU A 228 16.61 4.39 19.60
C GLU A 228 15.31 3.66 19.99
N GLU A 229 14.63 4.10 21.03
CA GLU A 229 13.32 3.57 21.43
C GLU A 229 12.25 3.83 20.36
N TYR A 230 12.12 5.08 19.89
CA TYR A 230 11.14 5.42 18.85
C TYR A 230 11.50 4.83 17.48
N GLU A 231 12.78 4.77 17.11
CA GLU A 231 13.24 4.14 15.87
C GLU A 231 12.83 2.67 15.83
N LYS A 232 13.03 1.93 16.94
CA LYS A 232 12.57 0.54 17.08
C LYS A 232 11.05 0.43 16.96
N LYS A 233 10.30 1.29 17.67
CA LYS A 233 8.82 1.29 17.63
C LYS A 233 8.29 1.58 16.22
N VAL A 234 8.83 2.57 15.52
CA VAL A 234 8.40 2.97 14.17
C VAL A 234 8.75 1.90 13.15
N PHE A 235 9.98 1.37 13.19
CA PHE A 235 10.38 0.27 12.32
C PHE A 235 9.49 -0.97 12.52
N LYS A 236 9.17 -1.28 13.78
CA LYS A 236 8.29 -2.39 14.14
C LYS A 236 6.89 -2.18 13.57
N ILE A 237 6.24 -1.06 13.89
CA ILE A 237 4.89 -0.75 13.39
C ILE A 237 4.83 -0.73 11.87
N GLU A 238 5.83 -0.18 11.18
CA GLU A 238 5.87 -0.23 9.72
C GLU A 238 5.93 -1.66 9.19
N LYS A 239 6.78 -2.51 9.79
CA LYS A 239 6.86 -3.93 9.44
C LYS A 239 5.51 -4.62 9.65
N ASP A 240 4.83 -4.35 10.76
CA ASP A 240 3.57 -5.01 11.09
C ASP A 240 2.40 -4.52 10.24
N ILE A 241 2.34 -3.22 9.94
CA ILE A 241 1.39 -2.66 8.97
C ILE A 241 1.60 -3.36 7.62
N LYS A 242 2.83 -3.46 7.12
CA LYS A 242 3.13 -4.15 5.86
C LYS A 242 2.76 -5.63 5.89
N THR A 243 2.97 -6.29 7.02
CA THR A 243 2.76 -7.74 7.17
C THR A 243 1.29 -8.10 7.32
N PHE A 244 0.52 -7.37 8.13
CA PHE A 244 -0.83 -7.77 8.54
C PHE A 244 -1.96 -6.93 7.94
N LEU A 245 -1.74 -5.64 7.65
CA LEU A 245 -2.75 -4.79 6.98
C LEU A 245 -2.46 -4.65 5.49
N GLY A 246 -1.18 -4.58 5.12
CA GLY A 246 -0.73 -4.25 3.77
C GLY A 246 -1.35 -2.95 3.29
N THR A 247 -2.01 -3.03 2.15
CA THR A 247 -2.72 -1.94 1.49
C THR A 247 -4.24 -2.10 1.53
N GLY A 248 -4.75 -2.98 2.39
CA GLY A 248 -6.17 -3.32 2.51
C GLY A 248 -6.62 -4.40 1.53
N GLY A 249 -7.76 -5.00 1.84
CA GLY A 249 -8.34 -6.11 1.10
C GLY A 249 -7.49 -7.37 1.14
N ASN A 250 -6.80 -7.68 2.23
CA ASN A 250 -5.92 -8.86 2.31
C ASN A 250 -6.57 -10.10 2.95
N ARG A 251 -7.81 -9.94 3.42
CA ARG A 251 -8.60 -10.95 4.13
C ARG A 251 -9.77 -11.45 3.30
N PHE A 252 -10.20 -12.67 3.52
CA PHE A 252 -11.43 -13.21 2.97
C PHE A 252 -12.65 -12.37 3.39
N PRO A 253 -13.62 -12.12 2.49
CA PRO A 253 -13.63 -12.43 1.05
C PRO A 253 -12.95 -11.33 0.18
N LEU A 254 -12.45 -10.26 0.80
CA LEU A 254 -11.94 -9.06 0.15
C LEU A 254 -10.59 -9.27 -0.58
N ASN A 255 -9.81 -10.29 -0.23
CA ASN A 255 -8.55 -10.67 -0.89
C ASN A 255 -8.66 -11.17 -2.32
N TYR A 256 -9.90 -11.40 -2.77
CA TYR A 256 -10.20 -11.71 -4.16
C TYR A 256 -10.62 -10.47 -4.96
N THR A 257 -10.74 -9.33 -4.29
CA THR A 257 -11.02 -8.05 -4.91
C THR A 257 -9.72 -7.24 -4.98
N HIS A 258 -9.47 -6.57 -6.09
CA HIS A 258 -8.25 -5.76 -6.23
C HIS A 258 -8.43 -4.40 -5.53
N TRP A 259 -7.98 -4.29 -4.27
CA TRP A 259 -8.11 -3.06 -3.45
C TRP A 259 -7.04 -2.00 -3.74
N ASN A 260 -5.88 -2.43 -4.26
CA ASN A 260 -4.67 -1.63 -4.21
C ASN A 260 -4.45 -0.72 -5.43
N ASN A 261 -5.53 -0.14 -5.92
CA ASN A 261 -5.48 0.81 -7.03
C ASN A 261 -6.23 2.04 -6.52
N SER A 262 -5.56 3.20 -6.45
CA SER A 262 -6.10 4.49 -5.95
C SER A 262 -7.27 5.03 -6.78
N TYR A 263 -7.63 4.27 -7.80
CA TYR A 263 -8.93 4.20 -8.39
C TYR A 263 -9.35 2.76 -8.19
N ILE A 264 -10.55 2.48 -7.67
CA ILE A 264 -11.24 1.32 -8.20
C ILE A 264 -11.40 1.60 -9.70
N ASN A 265 -10.38 1.22 -10.48
CA ASN A 265 -10.52 0.87 -11.86
C ASN A 265 -11.36 -0.39 -11.77
N ILE A 266 -12.65 -0.23 -12.06
CA ILE A 266 -13.77 -1.17 -11.88
C ILE A 266 -13.57 -2.46 -12.70
N THR A 267 -12.36 -2.77 -13.15
CA THR A 267 -12.06 -3.89 -14.02
C THR A 267 -10.57 -3.93 -14.32
N GLN A 268 -10.09 -5.10 -14.71
CA GLN A 268 -8.80 -5.22 -15.37
C GLN A 268 -8.82 -4.72 -16.84
N ASN A 269 -10.00 -4.48 -17.41
CA ASN A 269 -10.20 -4.11 -18.81
C ASN A 269 -10.02 -2.60 -19.06
N VAL A 270 -9.03 -2.25 -19.89
CA VAL A 270 -8.72 -0.84 -20.22
C VAL A 270 -9.94 -0.08 -20.79
N ALA A 271 -10.79 -0.75 -21.58
CA ALA A 271 -11.96 -0.12 -22.18
C ALA A 271 -13.00 0.26 -21.11
N VAL A 272 -13.31 -0.64 -20.17
CA VAL A 272 -14.28 -0.35 -19.11
C VAL A 272 -13.75 0.73 -18.16
N ARG A 273 -12.43 0.79 -17.91
CA ARG A 273 -11.83 1.91 -17.16
C ARG A 273 -12.07 3.24 -17.85
N ALA A 274 -11.77 3.34 -19.13
CA ALA A 274 -11.99 4.56 -19.91
C ALA A 274 -13.47 4.99 -19.87
N PHE A 275 -14.39 4.04 -20.02
CA PHE A 275 -15.83 4.31 -19.92
C PHE A 275 -16.25 4.78 -18.52
N MET A 276 -15.69 4.21 -17.45
CA MET A 276 -15.96 4.65 -16.08
C MET A 276 -15.35 6.02 -15.77
N ASP A 277 -14.15 6.32 -16.28
CA ASP A 277 -13.52 7.63 -16.13
C ASP A 277 -14.36 8.73 -16.81
N ASP A 278 -14.88 8.45 -18.01
CA ASP A 278 -15.80 9.35 -18.70
C ASP A 278 -17.12 9.52 -17.94
N PHE A 279 -17.66 8.43 -17.39
CA PHE A 279 -18.86 8.44 -16.56
C PHE A 279 -18.66 9.28 -15.29
N TYR A 280 -17.57 9.07 -14.54
CA TYR A 280 -17.24 9.84 -13.35
C TYR A 280 -16.95 11.31 -13.67
N SER A 281 -16.23 11.57 -14.76
CA SER A 281 -15.97 12.92 -15.26
C SER A 281 -17.26 13.64 -15.65
N TYR A 282 -18.26 12.92 -16.16
CA TYR A 282 -19.58 13.49 -16.44
C TYR A 282 -20.26 13.97 -15.16
N PHE A 283 -20.35 13.12 -14.13
CA PHE A 283 -20.96 13.49 -12.86
C PHE A 283 -20.15 14.57 -12.09
N GLY A 284 -18.81 14.53 -12.12
CA GLY A 284 -17.98 15.58 -11.53
C GLY A 284 -18.12 16.94 -12.23
N ARG A 285 -18.37 16.95 -13.54
CA ARG A 285 -18.75 18.19 -14.27
C ARG A 285 -20.15 18.66 -13.89
N LEU A 286 -21.08 17.73 -13.65
CA LEU A 286 -22.45 18.04 -13.23
C LEU A 286 -22.48 18.65 -11.82
N GLU A 287 -21.73 18.07 -10.88
CA GLU A 287 -21.57 18.58 -9.51
C GLU A 287 -21.03 20.01 -9.48
N ARG A 288 -19.93 20.28 -10.20
CA ARG A 288 -19.37 21.64 -10.31
C ARG A 288 -20.36 22.65 -10.89
N LYS A 289 -21.16 22.25 -11.88
CA LYS A 289 -22.21 23.13 -12.44
C LYS A 289 -23.26 23.47 -11.39
N LEU A 290 -23.63 22.54 -10.52
CA LEU A 290 -24.63 22.77 -9.47
C LEU A 290 -24.09 23.67 -8.36
N LEU A 291 -22.81 23.55 -8.02
CA LEU A 291 -22.15 24.37 -7.00
C LEU A 291 -21.95 25.82 -7.44
N TYR A 292 -21.43 26.04 -8.65
CA TYR A 292 -20.97 27.37 -9.07
C TYR A 292 -21.90 28.11 -10.04
N ASN A 293 -22.80 27.42 -10.74
CA ASN A 293 -23.73 28.04 -11.68
C ASN A 293 -25.09 27.31 -11.75
N PRO A 294 -25.85 27.28 -10.63
CA PRO A 294 -27.08 26.52 -10.55
C PRO A 294 -28.17 27.13 -11.45
N LYS A 295 -28.44 26.48 -12.57
CA LYS A 295 -29.63 26.79 -13.39
C LYS A 295 -30.89 26.27 -12.71
N ARG A 296 -32.07 26.82 -13.04
CA ARG A 296 -33.36 26.27 -12.56
C ARG A 296 -33.60 24.85 -13.08
N LEU A 297 -33.22 24.60 -14.32
CA LEU A 297 -33.30 23.31 -15.01
C LEU A 297 -31.93 22.94 -15.56
N THR A 298 -31.55 21.69 -15.36
CA THR A 298 -30.28 21.12 -15.82
C THR A 298 -30.56 20.06 -16.88
N ARG A 299 -29.89 20.18 -18.03
CA ARG A 299 -29.93 19.19 -19.11
C ARG A 299 -28.95 18.07 -18.79
N ILE A 300 -29.41 16.82 -18.91
CA ILE A 300 -28.63 15.60 -18.68
C ILE A 300 -28.72 14.74 -19.94
N ASP A 301 -27.57 14.31 -20.45
CA ASP A 301 -27.49 13.36 -21.57
C ASP A 301 -27.73 11.94 -21.06
N ILE A 302 -28.94 11.43 -21.29
CA ILE A 302 -29.32 10.10 -20.80
C ILE A 302 -28.82 9.00 -21.74
N SER A 303 -28.71 9.31 -23.03
CA SER A 303 -28.21 8.37 -24.05
C SER A 303 -26.75 8.02 -23.79
N PHE A 304 -25.92 9.00 -23.42
CA PHE A 304 -24.54 8.76 -23.01
C PHE A 304 -24.47 7.86 -21.76
N LEU A 305 -25.24 8.17 -20.72
CA LEU A 305 -25.21 7.42 -19.46
C LEU A 305 -25.69 5.98 -19.63
N ASP A 306 -26.81 5.78 -20.32
CA ASP A 306 -27.35 4.43 -20.60
C ASP A 306 -26.40 3.63 -21.49
N GLY A 307 -25.94 4.22 -22.60
CA GLY A 307 -25.05 3.54 -23.54
C GLY A 307 -23.72 3.14 -22.90
N THR A 308 -23.17 4.01 -22.03
CA THR A 308 -21.93 3.72 -21.30
C THR A 308 -22.13 2.57 -20.31
N LEU A 309 -23.19 2.61 -19.49
CA LEU A 309 -23.46 1.54 -18.52
C LEU A 309 -23.78 0.21 -19.19
N GLU A 310 -24.51 0.22 -20.30
CA GLU A 310 -24.82 -0.98 -21.08
C GLU A 310 -23.58 -1.59 -21.71
N ALA A 311 -22.72 -0.77 -22.34
CA ALA A 311 -21.45 -1.22 -22.88
C ALA A 311 -20.56 -1.85 -21.80
N ILE A 312 -20.42 -1.18 -20.65
CA ILE A 312 -19.66 -1.70 -19.50
C ILE A 312 -20.24 -3.05 -19.03
N ASN A 313 -21.54 -3.12 -18.78
CA ASN A 313 -22.17 -4.34 -18.28
C ASN A 313 -22.03 -5.51 -19.26
N ASN A 314 -22.10 -5.25 -20.57
CA ASN A 314 -21.92 -6.28 -21.60
C ASN A 314 -20.47 -6.79 -21.64
N ILE A 315 -19.48 -5.90 -21.54
CA ILE A 315 -18.05 -6.29 -21.48
C ILE A 315 -17.78 -7.13 -20.23
N ILE A 316 -18.27 -6.69 -19.06
CA ILE A 316 -18.12 -7.41 -17.80
C ILE A 316 -18.76 -8.79 -17.90
N LYS A 317 -20.00 -8.89 -18.41
CA LYS A 317 -20.71 -10.16 -18.59
C LYS A 317 -19.92 -11.12 -19.50
N SER A 318 -19.50 -10.66 -20.67
CA SER A 318 -18.70 -11.47 -21.60
C SER A 318 -17.37 -11.92 -20.99
N THR A 319 -16.73 -11.06 -20.19
CA THR A 319 -15.49 -11.40 -19.48
C THR A 319 -15.72 -12.49 -18.45
N ILE A 320 -16.78 -12.38 -17.63
CA ILE A 320 -17.14 -13.41 -16.65
C ILE A 320 -17.40 -14.74 -17.37
N GLU A 321 -18.23 -14.76 -18.41
CA GLU A 321 -18.54 -15.96 -19.20
C GLU A 321 -17.28 -16.63 -19.75
N HIS A 322 -16.42 -15.86 -20.42
CA HIS A 322 -15.18 -16.37 -21.01
C HIS A 322 -14.21 -16.90 -19.94
N LYS A 323 -14.05 -16.21 -18.82
CA LYS A 323 -13.13 -16.64 -17.74
C LYS A 323 -13.66 -17.85 -16.98
N THR A 324 -14.98 -17.95 -16.78
CA THR A 324 -15.63 -19.13 -16.21
C THR A 324 -15.45 -20.34 -17.13
N GLU A 325 -15.60 -20.18 -18.45
CA GLU A 325 -15.34 -21.26 -19.42
C GLU A 325 -13.91 -21.81 -19.29
N MET A 326 -12.92 -20.91 -19.29
CA MET A 326 -11.51 -21.28 -19.12
C MET A 326 -11.27 -21.99 -17.79
N LEU A 327 -11.86 -21.48 -16.71
CA LEU A 327 -11.74 -22.05 -15.37
C LEU A 327 -12.29 -23.49 -15.33
N PHE A 328 -13.49 -23.70 -15.87
CA PHE A 328 -14.11 -25.03 -15.92
C PHE A 328 -13.34 -25.99 -16.84
N SER A 329 -12.74 -25.51 -17.92
CA SER A 329 -11.85 -26.36 -18.74
C SER A 329 -10.65 -26.88 -17.95
N LEU A 330 -10.07 -26.06 -17.06
CA LEU A 330 -8.96 -26.48 -16.20
C LEU A 330 -9.44 -27.41 -15.08
N LEU A 331 -10.54 -27.05 -14.41
CA LEU A 331 -11.10 -27.84 -13.30
C LEU A 331 -11.61 -29.21 -13.78
N ASN A 332 -12.29 -29.29 -14.92
CA ASN A 332 -12.73 -30.57 -15.47
C ASN A 332 -11.58 -31.47 -15.88
N GLY A 333 -10.42 -30.91 -16.26
CA GLY A 333 -9.20 -31.68 -16.49
C GLY A 333 -8.61 -32.29 -15.20
N ILE A 334 -9.06 -31.85 -14.02
CA ILE A 334 -8.63 -32.37 -12.70
C ILE A 334 -9.71 -33.27 -12.10
N PHE A 335 -10.98 -32.89 -12.23
CA PHE A 335 -12.10 -33.47 -11.48
C PHE A 335 -13.05 -34.32 -12.29
N GLU A 336 -13.00 -34.24 -13.62
CA GLU A 336 -13.83 -35.03 -14.54
C GLU A 336 -15.33 -34.86 -14.26
N GLY A 337 -15.80 -33.61 -14.14
CA GLY A 337 -17.22 -33.29 -13.96
C GLY A 337 -17.43 -31.89 -13.40
N ASP A 338 -18.49 -31.22 -13.85
CA ASP A 338 -18.76 -29.82 -13.49
C ASP A 338 -19.16 -29.71 -12.00
N LEU A 339 -20.01 -30.62 -11.50
CA LEU A 339 -20.42 -30.60 -10.09
C LEU A 339 -19.25 -30.99 -9.16
N ARG A 340 -18.40 -31.93 -9.60
CA ARG A 340 -17.16 -32.28 -8.89
C ARG A 340 -16.20 -31.09 -8.85
N SER A 341 -16.10 -30.35 -9.94
CA SER A 341 -15.29 -29.12 -10.04
C SER A 341 -15.75 -28.06 -9.04
N ILE A 342 -17.06 -27.82 -8.91
CA ILE A 342 -17.62 -26.87 -7.93
C ILE A 342 -17.28 -27.32 -6.50
N LEU A 343 -17.57 -28.57 -6.14
CA LEU A 343 -17.29 -29.11 -4.81
C LEU A 343 -15.80 -29.06 -4.46
N GLY A 344 -14.95 -29.56 -5.36
CA GLY A 344 -13.50 -29.61 -5.16
C GLY A 344 -12.89 -28.22 -5.02
N PHE A 345 -13.28 -27.28 -5.89
CA PHE A 345 -12.77 -25.91 -5.86
C PHE A 345 -13.17 -25.16 -4.57
N PHE A 346 -14.45 -25.14 -4.20
CA PHE A 346 -14.87 -24.42 -2.99
C PHE A 346 -14.31 -25.06 -1.71
N THR A 347 -14.21 -26.38 -1.66
CA THR A 347 -13.59 -27.08 -0.52
C THR A 347 -12.11 -26.71 -0.38
N HIS A 348 -11.38 -26.66 -1.50
CA HIS A 348 -9.99 -26.20 -1.54
C HIS A 348 -9.84 -24.72 -1.13
N LEU A 349 -10.71 -23.85 -1.65
CA LEU A 349 -10.72 -22.42 -1.36
C LEU A 349 -10.85 -22.14 0.14
N PHE A 350 -11.85 -22.74 0.80
CA PHE A 350 -12.09 -22.49 2.22
C PHE A 350 -11.00 -23.07 3.12
N ASP A 351 -10.44 -24.23 2.76
CA ASP A 351 -9.34 -24.81 3.50
C ASP A 351 -8.07 -23.95 3.39
N THR A 352 -7.77 -23.44 2.20
CA THR A 352 -6.66 -22.52 1.95
C THR A 352 -6.79 -21.24 2.76
N GLU A 353 -7.97 -20.60 2.75
CA GLU A 353 -8.23 -19.39 3.54
C GLU A 353 -8.15 -19.65 5.05
N ARG A 354 -8.69 -20.79 5.51
CA ARG A 354 -8.58 -21.18 6.92
C ARG A 354 -7.13 -21.38 7.36
N LYS A 355 -6.33 -22.11 6.59
CA LYS A 355 -4.90 -22.32 6.87
C LYS A 355 -4.16 -20.98 6.91
N LYS A 356 -4.41 -20.09 5.94
CA LYS A 356 -3.80 -18.77 5.88
C LYS A 356 -4.16 -17.92 7.09
N ASN A 357 -5.44 -17.87 7.47
CA ASN A 357 -5.92 -17.16 8.65
C ASN A 357 -5.27 -17.70 9.95
N GLU A 358 -5.19 -19.03 10.11
CA GLU A 358 -4.56 -19.66 11.27
C GLU A 358 -3.06 -19.32 11.38
N VAL A 359 -2.33 -19.29 10.26
CA VAL A 359 -0.92 -18.87 10.22
C VAL A 359 -0.76 -17.42 10.65
N VAL A 360 -1.63 -16.52 10.16
CA VAL A 360 -1.56 -15.10 10.52
C VAL A 360 -1.89 -14.88 11.99
N LEU A 361 -2.93 -15.53 12.53
CA LEU A 361 -3.27 -15.43 13.96
C LEU A 361 -2.13 -15.90 14.86
N LYS A 362 -1.47 -17.02 14.52
CA LYS A 362 -0.29 -17.51 15.25
C LYS A 362 0.88 -16.53 15.18
N ALA A 363 1.10 -15.90 14.03
CA ALA A 363 2.13 -14.88 13.89
C ALA A 363 1.83 -13.65 14.77
N ILE A 364 0.58 -13.18 14.81
CA ILE A 364 0.15 -12.07 15.68
C ILE A 364 0.31 -12.42 17.16
N GLU A 365 -0.05 -13.64 17.57
CA GLU A 365 0.14 -14.12 18.94
C GLU A 365 1.61 -14.13 19.35
N THR A 366 2.48 -14.63 18.47
CA THR A 366 3.94 -14.64 18.67
C THR A 366 4.50 -13.23 18.79
N GLU A 367 4.05 -12.32 17.94
CA GLU A 367 4.50 -10.92 17.94
C GLU A 367 4.01 -10.14 19.17
N LYS A 368 2.82 -10.44 19.71
CA LYS A 368 2.33 -9.86 20.97
C LYS A 368 3.14 -10.27 22.19
N ALA A 369 3.67 -11.50 22.21
CA ALA A 369 4.54 -11.97 23.29
C ALA A 369 5.89 -11.21 23.35
N GLY A 370 6.30 -10.58 22.24
CA GLY A 370 7.55 -9.83 22.11
C GLY A 370 7.60 -8.46 22.79
N MET A 371 6.54 -8.04 23.52
CA MET A 371 6.43 -6.80 24.31
C MET A 371 7.18 -5.57 23.73
N MET A 372 6.62 -4.93 22.70
CA MET A 372 7.12 -3.62 22.22
C MET A 372 6.04 -2.60 21.85
N TYR A 373 4.76 -2.91 22.06
CA TYR A 373 3.67 -1.98 21.69
C TYR A 373 3.14 -1.23 22.91
N ASP A 374 3.16 0.10 22.81
CA ASP A 374 2.33 0.99 23.64
C ASP A 374 0.94 1.22 23.02
N SER A 375 0.64 0.53 21.89
CA SER A 375 -0.58 0.73 21.09
C SER A 375 -1.41 -0.55 20.96
N ASN A 376 -2.73 -0.41 20.88
CA ASN A 376 -3.66 -1.52 20.64
C ASN A 376 -3.64 -2.05 19.19
N PHE A 377 -2.68 -1.62 18.35
CA PHE A 377 -2.62 -1.96 16.92
C PHE A 377 -2.76 -3.47 16.66
N LEU A 378 -1.93 -4.30 17.30
CA LEU A 378 -2.00 -5.76 17.09
C LEU A 378 -3.28 -6.39 17.62
N PHE A 379 -3.93 -5.78 18.63
CA PHE A 379 -5.24 -6.25 19.12
C PHE A 379 -6.35 -5.91 18.12
N ASP A 380 -6.31 -4.71 17.54
CA ASP A 380 -7.23 -4.31 16.47
C ASP A 380 -7.05 -5.23 15.25
N VAL A 381 -5.81 -5.51 14.85
CA VAL A 381 -5.49 -6.43 13.74
C VAL A 381 -5.92 -7.86 14.07
N GLU A 382 -5.64 -8.38 15.26
CA GLU A 382 -6.11 -9.70 15.67
C GLU A 382 -7.63 -9.82 15.57
N SER A 383 -8.36 -8.80 16.03
CA SER A 383 -9.83 -8.81 15.98
C SER A 383 -10.35 -9.00 14.55
N LEU A 384 -9.68 -8.44 13.54
CA LEU A 384 -10.02 -8.64 12.12
C LEU A 384 -9.84 -10.08 11.66
N TYR A 385 -8.76 -10.72 12.08
CA TYR A 385 -8.46 -12.09 11.68
C TYR A 385 -9.33 -13.09 12.47
N VAL A 386 -9.74 -12.76 13.70
CA VAL A 386 -10.76 -13.54 14.43
C VAL A 386 -12.12 -13.41 13.75
N GLU A 387 -12.47 -12.24 13.23
CA GLU A 387 -13.69 -12.02 12.46
C GLU A 387 -13.65 -12.72 11.10
N GLU A 388 -12.54 -12.62 10.35
CA GLU A 388 -12.32 -13.36 9.10
C GLU A 388 -12.50 -14.87 9.30
N LYS A 389 -12.03 -15.42 10.43
CA LYS A 389 -12.24 -16.83 10.76
C LYS A 389 -13.73 -17.20 10.84
N LYS A 390 -14.56 -16.31 11.40
CA LYS A 390 -16.02 -16.49 11.44
C LYS A 390 -16.63 -16.34 10.05
N ASP A 391 -16.14 -15.40 9.26
CA ASP A 391 -16.62 -15.15 7.90
C ASP A 391 -16.37 -16.35 6.99
N ILE A 392 -15.16 -16.95 7.05
CA ILE A 392 -14.82 -18.19 6.33
C ILE A 392 -15.76 -19.32 6.76
N GLN A 393 -15.99 -19.49 8.07
CA GLN A 393 -16.88 -20.53 8.59
C GLN A 393 -18.33 -20.32 8.14
N ASN A 394 -18.83 -19.07 8.17
CA ASN A 394 -20.17 -18.73 7.73
C ASN A 394 -20.35 -19.00 6.23
N ALA A 395 -19.35 -18.63 5.42
CA ALA A 395 -19.35 -18.88 3.98
C ALA A 395 -19.35 -20.39 3.66
N LEU A 396 -18.52 -21.18 4.36
CA LEU A 396 -18.52 -22.64 4.26
C LEU A 396 -19.88 -23.22 4.66
N SER A 397 -20.46 -22.78 5.78
CA SER A 397 -21.78 -23.25 6.22
C SER A 397 -22.90 -22.91 5.23
N LYS A 398 -22.89 -21.72 4.61
CA LYS A 398 -23.82 -21.32 3.53
C LYS A 398 -23.67 -22.25 2.32
N PHE A 399 -22.43 -22.51 1.89
CA PHE A 399 -22.14 -23.41 0.77
C PHE A 399 -22.57 -24.86 1.06
N SER A 400 -22.18 -25.42 2.21
CA SER A 400 -22.54 -26.78 2.61
C SER A 400 -24.04 -26.97 2.72
N HIS A 401 -24.74 -26.00 3.31
CA HIS A 401 -26.20 -26.02 3.38
C HIS A 401 -26.83 -26.00 1.98
N PHE A 402 -26.32 -25.16 1.08
CA PHE A 402 -26.80 -25.11 -0.31
C PHE A 402 -26.61 -26.46 -1.03
N MET A 403 -25.42 -27.05 -0.97
CA MET A 403 -25.12 -28.32 -1.64
C MET A 403 -25.96 -29.47 -1.08
N LYS A 404 -26.19 -29.48 0.24
CA LYS A 404 -27.02 -30.48 0.91
C LYS A 404 -28.49 -30.35 0.50
N VAL A 405 -29.06 -29.14 0.53
CA VAL A 405 -30.48 -28.92 0.25
C VAL A 405 -30.83 -29.15 -1.22
N ASN A 406 -29.97 -28.73 -2.15
CA ASN A 406 -30.29 -28.79 -3.58
C ASN A 406 -29.86 -30.09 -4.26
N PHE A 407 -28.76 -30.70 -3.79
CA PHE A 407 -28.19 -31.86 -4.45
C PHE A 407 -28.05 -33.08 -3.53
N GLY A 408 -28.27 -32.93 -2.22
CA GLY A 408 -28.11 -33.99 -1.23
C GLY A 408 -26.65 -34.35 -0.93
N PHE A 409 -25.68 -33.53 -1.36
CA PHE A 409 -24.26 -33.81 -1.11
C PHE A 409 -23.83 -33.30 0.26
N ASP A 410 -23.15 -34.15 1.03
CA ASP A 410 -22.46 -33.75 2.26
C ASP A 410 -21.03 -33.29 1.94
N VAL A 411 -20.80 -31.98 2.05
CA VAL A 411 -19.48 -31.35 1.85
C VAL A 411 -18.46 -31.82 2.90
N GLY A 412 -18.90 -32.27 4.07
CA GLY A 412 -18.03 -32.81 5.12
C GLY A 412 -17.64 -34.28 4.92
N SER A 413 -18.12 -34.94 3.87
CA SER A 413 -17.80 -36.34 3.59
C SER A 413 -16.33 -36.52 3.19
N THR A 414 -15.75 -37.65 3.58
CA THR A 414 -14.36 -38.00 3.23
C THR A 414 -14.13 -37.95 1.71
N SER A 415 -15.08 -38.43 0.92
CA SER A 415 -15.00 -38.45 -0.55
C SER A 415 -14.95 -37.04 -1.16
N VAL A 416 -15.64 -36.05 -0.57
CA VAL A 416 -15.52 -34.64 -1.00
C VAL A 416 -14.20 -34.03 -0.54
N HIS A 417 -13.74 -34.36 0.66
CA HIS A 417 -12.43 -33.91 1.16
C HIS A 417 -11.25 -34.44 0.32
N LEU A 418 -11.36 -35.63 -0.26
CA LEU A 418 -10.35 -36.21 -1.15
C LEU A 418 -10.25 -35.50 -2.52
N LEU A 419 -11.28 -34.74 -2.92
CA LEU A 419 -11.17 -33.88 -4.11
C LEU A 419 -10.11 -32.79 -3.91
N LYS A 420 -9.98 -32.25 -2.70
CA LYS A 420 -9.03 -31.17 -2.42
C LYS A 420 -7.59 -31.57 -2.74
N SER A 421 -7.16 -32.78 -2.36
CA SER A 421 -5.78 -33.24 -2.59
C SER A 421 -5.43 -33.30 -4.08
N LYS A 422 -6.41 -33.46 -4.98
CA LYS A 422 -6.19 -33.45 -6.43
C LYS A 422 -5.82 -32.07 -6.99
N ILE A 423 -6.16 -30.97 -6.29
CA ILE A 423 -5.70 -29.63 -6.67
C ILE A 423 -4.27 -29.37 -6.16
N GLU A 424 -3.87 -29.96 -5.03
CA GLU A 424 -2.62 -29.64 -4.33
C GLU A 424 -1.37 -30.37 -4.89
N ASP A 425 -1.51 -31.29 -5.86
CA ASP A 425 -0.38 -32.04 -6.45
C ASP A 425 0.56 -31.16 -7.31
N ALA A 426 1.87 -31.46 -7.36
CA ALA A 426 2.90 -30.55 -7.92
C ALA A 426 2.73 -30.16 -9.41
N GLU A 427 2.21 -31.02 -10.29
CA GLU A 427 1.84 -30.63 -11.67
C GLU A 427 0.58 -29.75 -11.71
N VAL A 428 -0.26 -29.90 -10.70
CA VAL A 428 -1.48 -29.13 -10.50
C VAL A 428 -1.16 -27.79 -9.85
N GLU A 429 -0.06 -27.61 -9.12
CA GLU A 429 0.35 -26.32 -8.52
C GLU A 429 0.41 -25.18 -9.56
N GLN A 430 0.97 -25.43 -10.75
CA GLN A 430 0.97 -24.44 -11.84
C GLN A 430 -0.45 -24.17 -12.38
N LYS A 431 -1.30 -25.21 -12.44
CA LYS A 431 -2.71 -25.07 -12.83
C LYS A 431 -3.52 -24.37 -11.75
N GLU A 432 -3.24 -24.61 -10.49
CA GLU A 432 -3.86 -24.00 -9.32
C GLU A 432 -3.61 -22.49 -9.33
N GLN A 433 -2.37 -22.07 -9.58
CA GLN A 433 -2.07 -20.64 -9.76
C GLN A 433 -2.89 -20.00 -10.89
N GLN A 434 -3.08 -20.71 -12.00
CA GLN A 434 -3.93 -20.24 -13.10
C GLN A 434 -5.42 -20.24 -12.74
N ILE A 435 -5.91 -21.28 -12.07
CA ILE A 435 -7.27 -21.41 -11.55
C ILE A 435 -7.57 -20.24 -10.60
N MET A 436 -6.70 -19.99 -9.63
CA MET A 436 -6.83 -18.91 -8.67
C MET A 436 -6.74 -17.53 -9.33
N LYS A 437 -5.93 -17.38 -10.38
CA LYS A 437 -5.87 -16.14 -11.18
C LYS A 437 -7.20 -15.90 -11.91
N LEU A 438 -7.75 -16.90 -12.58
CA LEU A 438 -9.04 -16.81 -13.27
C LEU A 438 -10.17 -16.54 -12.28
N PHE A 439 -10.17 -17.22 -11.14
CA PHE A 439 -11.12 -17.01 -10.06
C PHE A 439 -11.09 -15.57 -9.55
N LYS A 440 -9.92 -15.01 -9.23
CA LYS A 440 -9.77 -13.60 -8.82
C LYS A 440 -10.36 -12.64 -9.84
N ILE A 441 -10.17 -12.89 -11.14
CA ILE A 441 -10.76 -12.07 -12.21
C ILE A 441 -12.28 -12.16 -12.17
N ILE A 442 -12.86 -13.37 -12.14
CA ILE A 442 -14.32 -13.58 -12.07
C ILE A 442 -14.91 -12.86 -10.87
N VAL A 443 -14.31 -13.06 -9.69
CA VAL A 443 -14.74 -12.47 -8.42
C VAL A 443 -14.68 -10.95 -8.48
N HIS A 444 -13.61 -10.37 -9.02
CA HIS A 444 -13.49 -8.93 -9.21
C HIS A 444 -14.56 -8.38 -10.17
N GLU A 445 -14.69 -8.97 -11.37
CA GLU A 445 -15.66 -8.53 -12.38
C GLU A 445 -17.12 -8.63 -11.88
N LEU A 446 -17.44 -9.62 -11.02
CA LEU A 446 -18.74 -9.73 -10.37
C LEU A 446 -19.05 -8.55 -9.45
N LEU A 447 -18.09 -8.15 -8.62
CA LEU A 447 -18.24 -6.98 -7.76
C LEU A 447 -18.47 -5.72 -8.60
N CYS A 448 -17.71 -5.57 -9.67
CA CYS A 448 -17.81 -4.46 -10.60
C CYS A 448 -19.19 -4.39 -11.27
N ARG A 449 -19.73 -5.55 -11.67
CA ARG A 449 -21.11 -5.66 -12.15
C ARG A 449 -22.13 -5.16 -11.13
N LYS A 450 -21.98 -5.50 -9.84
CA LYS A 450 -22.88 -5.00 -8.77
C LYS A 450 -22.86 -3.47 -8.71
N GLN A 451 -21.68 -2.85 -8.79
CA GLN A 451 -21.55 -1.39 -8.78
C GLN A 451 -22.23 -0.75 -9.99
N VAL A 452 -22.04 -1.32 -11.19
CA VAL A 452 -22.71 -0.86 -12.42
C VAL A 452 -24.24 -0.94 -12.30
N ILE A 453 -24.77 -1.98 -11.65
CA ILE A 453 -26.21 -2.12 -11.37
C ILE A 453 -26.71 -0.99 -10.45
N GLU A 454 -25.95 -0.58 -9.44
CA GLU A 454 -26.30 0.59 -8.61
C GLU A 454 -26.37 1.88 -9.45
N PHE A 455 -25.45 2.06 -10.40
CA PHE A 455 -25.49 3.19 -11.32
C PHE A 455 -26.68 3.14 -12.28
N PHE A 456 -27.08 1.96 -12.77
CA PHE A 456 -28.34 1.82 -13.51
C PHE A 456 -29.55 2.29 -12.69
N ALA A 457 -29.61 1.96 -11.39
CA ALA A 457 -30.67 2.42 -10.51
C ALA A 457 -30.67 3.94 -10.32
N LEU A 458 -29.49 4.57 -10.24
CA LEU A 458 -29.33 6.02 -10.21
C LEU A 458 -29.83 6.66 -11.51
N VAL A 459 -29.41 6.15 -12.67
CA VAL A 459 -29.82 6.64 -13.99
C VAL A 459 -31.33 6.50 -14.21
N ASN A 460 -31.92 5.40 -13.77
CA ASN A 460 -33.37 5.22 -13.76
C ASN A 460 -34.10 6.22 -12.86
N SER A 461 -33.49 6.61 -11.73
CA SER A 461 -34.01 7.65 -10.85
C SER A 461 -33.95 9.04 -11.49
N LEU A 462 -32.89 9.34 -12.27
CA LEU A 462 -32.81 10.55 -13.09
C LEU A 462 -33.95 10.60 -14.12
N LYS A 463 -34.18 9.50 -14.86
CA LYS A 463 -35.29 9.38 -15.82
C LYS A 463 -36.64 9.62 -15.16
N LYS A 464 -36.91 8.98 -14.02
CA LYS A 464 -38.19 9.12 -13.28
C LYS A 464 -38.45 10.55 -12.87
N ASN A 465 -37.44 11.27 -12.38
CA ASN A 465 -37.57 12.67 -11.96
C ASN A 465 -37.82 13.65 -13.12
N SER A 466 -37.28 13.36 -14.31
CA SER A 466 -37.53 14.20 -15.50
C SER A 466 -38.98 14.13 -16.00
N LYS A 467 -39.66 13.00 -15.82
CA LYS A 467 -41.06 12.81 -16.28
C LYS A 467 -42.03 13.80 -15.62
N THR A 468 -41.75 14.23 -14.38
CA THR A 468 -42.57 15.23 -13.71
C THR A 468 -42.42 16.62 -14.33
N VAL A 469 -41.23 16.96 -14.85
CA VAL A 469 -40.96 18.26 -15.48
C VAL A 469 -41.55 18.31 -16.89
N ILE A 470 -41.38 17.23 -17.67
CA ILE A 470 -41.93 17.09 -19.03
C ILE A 470 -43.46 17.20 -19.02
N SER A 471 -44.15 16.67 -18.00
CA SER A 471 -45.62 16.77 -17.91
C SER A 471 -46.10 18.21 -17.65
N TYR A 472 -45.35 19.02 -16.91
CA TYR A 472 -45.62 20.45 -16.74
C TYR A 472 -45.36 21.24 -18.03
N PHE A 473 -44.24 20.99 -18.71
CA PHE A 473 -43.92 21.67 -19.98
C PHE A 473 -44.89 21.30 -21.11
N ARG A 474 -45.34 20.04 -21.20
CA ARG A 474 -46.39 19.62 -22.15
C ARG A 474 -47.72 20.31 -21.90
N LYS A 475 -48.08 20.56 -20.64
CA LYS A 475 -49.31 21.28 -20.28
C LYS A 475 -49.24 22.78 -20.62
N VAL A 476 -48.06 23.39 -20.54
CA VAL A 476 -47.89 24.84 -20.73
C VAL A 476 -47.63 25.22 -22.19
N TRP A 477 -46.88 24.42 -22.94
CA TRP A 477 -46.46 24.80 -24.30
C TRP A 477 -47.18 24.11 -25.46
N GLY A 478 -48.08 23.16 -25.20
CA GLY A 478 -48.97 22.56 -26.21
C GLY A 478 -48.30 21.77 -27.34
N CYS A 479 -47.00 21.93 -27.59
CA CYS A 479 -46.19 21.28 -28.61
C CYS A 479 -44.71 21.35 -28.21
N LEU A 480 -43.90 20.38 -28.68
CA LEU A 480 -42.48 20.07 -28.37
C LEU A 480 -42.35 18.95 -27.30
N THR A 481 -41.86 17.74 -27.56
CA THR A 481 -40.94 17.22 -28.59
C THR A 481 -41.22 15.76 -28.98
N THR A 482 -40.68 15.41 -30.15
CA THR A 482 -40.57 14.12 -30.83
C THR A 482 -39.93 12.99 -30.01
N LYS A 483 -40.24 11.74 -30.39
CA LYS A 483 -39.99 10.46 -29.69
C LYS A 483 -38.52 10.10 -29.32
N ASN A 484 -37.51 10.89 -29.64
CA ASN A 484 -36.08 10.53 -29.47
C ASN A 484 -35.25 11.62 -28.75
N ASP A 485 -35.69 12.06 -27.56
CA ASP A 485 -34.86 12.99 -26.77
C ASP A 485 -33.72 12.21 -26.09
N THR A 486 -32.51 12.32 -26.65
CA THR A 486 -31.25 11.79 -26.07
C THR A 486 -30.89 12.46 -24.74
N CYS A 487 -31.56 13.54 -24.39
CA CYS A 487 -31.34 14.31 -23.17
C CYS A 487 -32.64 14.53 -22.39
N ILE A 488 -32.53 14.57 -21.06
CA ILE A 488 -33.62 14.91 -20.15
C ILE A 488 -33.34 16.22 -19.41
N PHE A 489 -34.39 16.91 -18.98
CA PHE A 489 -34.29 18.10 -18.14
C PHE A 489 -34.78 17.79 -16.72
N ILE A 490 -33.98 18.17 -15.72
CA ILE A 490 -34.29 17.96 -14.30
C ILE A 490 -34.17 19.29 -13.55
N GLU A 491 -35.12 19.55 -12.64
CA GLU A 491 -35.03 20.66 -11.69
C GLU A 491 -33.84 20.47 -10.76
N THR A 492 -33.04 21.51 -10.60
CA THR A 492 -31.82 21.46 -9.78
C THR A 492 -32.08 20.99 -8.35
N ARG A 493 -33.20 21.40 -7.73
CA ARG A 493 -33.61 20.93 -6.39
C ARG A 493 -33.79 19.41 -6.30
N ARG A 494 -34.24 18.76 -7.38
CA ARG A 494 -34.39 17.29 -7.45
C ARG A 494 -33.12 16.58 -7.86
N LEU A 495 -32.19 17.30 -8.48
CA LEU A 495 -30.90 16.75 -8.90
C LEU A 495 -29.89 16.68 -7.74
N ILE A 496 -29.92 17.64 -6.81
CA ILE A 496 -29.07 17.66 -5.60
C ILE A 496 -29.06 16.31 -4.85
N PRO A 497 -30.21 15.72 -4.45
CA PRO A 497 -30.21 14.44 -3.73
C PRO A 497 -29.70 13.27 -4.60
N LEU A 498 -29.86 13.34 -5.93
CA LEU A 498 -29.32 12.32 -6.84
C LEU A 498 -27.80 12.44 -6.98
N MET A 499 -27.26 13.66 -6.90
CA MET A 499 -25.82 13.88 -6.84
C MET A 499 -25.22 13.41 -5.51
N SER A 500 -25.92 13.65 -4.38
CA SER A 500 -25.54 13.04 -3.09
C SER A 500 -25.45 11.53 -3.22
N ARG A 501 -26.47 10.89 -3.81
CA ARG A 501 -26.46 9.44 -4.03
C ARG A 501 -25.33 8.96 -4.95
N TYR A 502 -24.98 9.74 -5.98
CA TYR A 502 -23.80 9.46 -6.79
C TYR A 502 -22.52 9.49 -5.95
N THR A 503 -22.33 10.53 -5.12
CA THR A 503 -21.19 10.66 -4.23
C THR A 503 -21.14 9.53 -3.21
N GLU A 504 -22.28 9.14 -2.64
CA GLU A 504 -22.41 7.99 -1.74
C GLU A 504 -22.00 6.68 -2.42
N ILE A 505 -22.48 6.39 -3.63
CA ILE A 505 -22.07 5.20 -4.39
C ILE A 505 -20.57 5.26 -4.67
N ARG A 506 -20.03 6.44 -5.01
CA ARG A 506 -18.61 6.62 -5.28
C ARG A 506 -17.76 6.41 -4.02
N GLU A 507 -18.13 6.99 -2.87
CA GLU A 507 -17.40 6.87 -1.60
C GLU A 507 -17.50 5.47 -1.00
N LYS A 508 -18.67 4.83 -1.09
CA LYS A 508 -18.88 3.43 -0.70
C LYS A 508 -17.88 2.53 -1.43
N ASN A 509 -17.75 2.75 -2.73
CA ASN A 509 -16.84 2.05 -3.62
C ASN A 509 -15.45 2.69 -3.70
N ASN A 510 -15.14 3.72 -2.93
CA ASN A 510 -13.77 4.23 -2.85
C ASN A 510 -13.06 3.48 -1.72
N CYS A 511 -12.03 2.73 -2.09
CA CYS A 511 -11.16 2.01 -1.15
C CYS A 511 -9.93 2.82 -0.74
N ASP A 512 -9.76 4.04 -1.25
CA ASP A 512 -8.74 4.94 -0.69
C ASP A 512 -9.06 5.19 0.78
N PHE A 513 -8.19 4.71 1.66
CA PHE A 513 -8.24 4.88 3.12
C PHE A 513 -7.87 6.31 3.53
N LYS A 514 -8.34 7.30 2.78
CA LYS A 514 -8.35 8.68 3.23
C LYS A 514 -9.52 8.81 4.20
N HIS A 515 -9.24 9.32 5.40
CA HIS A 515 -10.33 9.75 6.26
C HIS A 515 -11.14 10.79 5.46
N ASN A 516 -12.47 10.74 5.53
CA ASN A 516 -13.30 11.82 4.99
C ASN A 516 -12.69 13.15 5.48
N ASP A 517 -12.18 13.94 4.53
CA ASP A 517 -11.50 15.23 4.69
C ASP A 517 -9.99 15.27 5.03
N SER A 518 -9.24 14.14 5.11
CA SER A 518 -7.76 14.18 5.23
C SER A 518 -7.06 13.81 3.92
N GLU A 519 -6.16 14.67 3.43
CA GLU A 519 -5.41 14.42 2.19
C GLU A 519 -4.36 13.28 2.32
N GLU A 520 -3.86 13.05 3.56
CA GLU A 520 -2.80 12.08 3.90
C GLU A 520 -3.35 10.68 4.20
N ASN A 521 -2.70 9.64 3.65
CA ASN A 521 -2.98 8.23 3.95
C ASN A 521 -1.95 7.68 4.97
N VAL A 522 -2.16 6.44 5.44
CA VAL A 522 -1.25 5.74 6.38
C VAL A 522 0.21 5.69 5.90
N VAL A 523 0.44 5.56 4.59
CA VAL A 523 1.78 5.52 3.99
C VAL A 523 2.47 6.87 4.08
N ASP A 524 1.76 7.95 3.77
CA ASP A 524 2.28 9.32 3.82
C ASP A 524 2.56 9.74 5.27
N LEU A 525 1.67 9.38 6.20
CA LEU A 525 1.88 9.58 7.63
C LEU A 525 3.13 8.83 8.15
N MET A 526 3.38 7.62 7.65
CA MET A 526 4.59 6.86 7.98
C MET A 526 5.86 7.51 7.42
N LYS A 527 5.82 8.05 6.20
CA LYS A 527 6.94 8.82 5.63
C LYS A 527 7.24 10.06 6.48
N ASP A 528 6.20 10.76 6.93
CA ASP A 528 6.33 11.92 7.79
C ASP A 528 6.96 11.60 9.16
N ILE A 529 6.53 10.51 9.80
CA ILE A 529 7.14 10.03 11.05
C ILE A 529 8.62 9.74 10.83
N LYS A 530 8.99 9.04 9.75
CA LYS A 530 10.38 8.76 9.40
C LYS A 530 11.19 10.01 9.12
N SER A 531 10.61 10.97 8.40
CA SER A 531 11.24 12.28 8.16
C SER A 531 11.52 13.00 9.48
N THR A 532 10.56 12.96 10.40
CA THR A 532 10.71 13.51 11.76
C THR A 532 11.84 12.83 12.53
N LEU A 533 11.90 11.49 12.50
CA LEU A 533 13.00 10.74 13.11
C LEU A 533 14.35 11.04 12.46
N TYR A 534 14.41 11.17 11.14
CA TYR A 534 15.64 11.53 10.43
C TYR A 534 16.18 12.89 10.90
N ARG A 535 15.31 13.89 11.06
CA ARG A 535 15.68 15.19 11.64
C ARG A 535 16.19 15.04 13.08
N TYR A 536 15.62 14.12 13.86
CA TYR A 536 16.09 13.85 15.22
C TYR A 536 17.46 13.19 15.25
N ARG A 537 17.74 12.26 14.32
CA ARG A 537 19.07 11.69 14.13
C ARG A 537 20.12 12.75 13.80
N ILE A 538 19.78 13.75 12.97
CA ILE A 538 20.66 14.90 12.70
C ILE A 538 21.00 15.64 13.99
N ALA A 539 20.01 15.96 14.83
CA ALA A 539 20.25 16.64 16.10
C ALA A 539 21.18 15.84 17.02
N ILE A 540 21.00 14.52 17.11
CA ILE A 540 21.89 13.62 17.88
C ILE A 540 23.31 13.61 17.31
N LYS A 541 23.45 13.63 15.98
CA LYS A 541 24.76 13.68 15.32
C LYS A 541 25.50 14.99 15.61
N ILE A 542 24.80 16.13 15.64
CA ILE A 542 25.39 17.42 16.01
C ILE A 542 25.93 17.37 17.45
N LEU A 543 25.15 16.82 18.39
CA LEU A 543 25.60 16.64 19.78
C LEU A 543 26.82 15.72 19.88
N PHE A 544 26.85 14.64 19.09
CA PHE A 544 28.00 13.72 19.03
C PHE A 544 29.27 14.42 18.54
N LEU A 545 29.19 15.16 17.44
CA LEU A 545 30.32 15.91 16.89
C LEU A 545 30.84 16.97 17.87
N LEU A 546 29.92 17.68 18.54
CA LEU A 546 30.27 18.62 19.61
C LEU A 546 31.04 17.93 20.76
N ILE A 547 30.64 16.71 21.16
CA ILE A 547 31.36 15.94 22.19
C ILE A 547 32.77 15.57 21.72
N GLU A 548 32.94 15.17 20.46
CA GLU A 548 34.26 14.85 19.91
C GLU A 548 35.19 16.06 19.94
N ASP A 549 34.70 17.23 19.50
CA ASP A 549 35.49 18.46 19.52
C ASP A 549 35.76 18.98 20.94
N LEU A 550 34.83 18.81 21.89
CA LEU A 550 35.06 19.13 23.31
C LEU A 550 36.12 18.21 23.93
N LYS A 551 36.17 16.93 23.57
CA LYS A 551 37.23 16.00 23.99
C LYS A 551 38.58 16.41 23.40
N LEU A 552 38.60 16.77 22.12
CA LEU A 552 39.80 17.26 21.44
C LEU A 552 40.30 18.56 22.09
N ALA A 553 39.42 19.51 22.41
CA ALA A 553 39.75 20.74 23.12
C ALA A 553 40.45 20.46 24.47
N LYS A 554 39.89 19.53 25.26
CA LYS A 554 40.47 19.11 26.53
C LYS A 554 41.87 18.55 26.34
N GLN A 555 42.08 17.68 25.36
CA GLN A 555 43.38 17.10 25.06
C GLN A 555 44.39 18.17 24.60
N LEU A 556 43.99 19.05 23.68
CA LEU A 556 44.84 20.13 23.17
C LEU A 556 45.27 21.10 24.26
N ASN A 557 44.36 21.46 25.19
CA ASN A 557 44.67 22.31 26.32
C ASN A 557 45.66 21.65 27.29
N VAL A 558 45.48 20.36 27.60
CA VAL A 558 46.44 19.60 28.45
C VAL A 558 47.82 19.53 27.81
N ASP A 559 47.89 19.27 26.50
CA ASP A 559 49.14 19.25 25.75
C ASP A 559 49.81 20.62 25.69
N TYR A 560 49.03 21.68 25.48
CA TYR A 560 49.54 23.06 25.49
C TYR A 560 50.12 23.44 26.85
N GLU A 561 49.42 23.14 27.95
CA GLU A 561 49.95 23.35 29.30
C GLU A 561 51.25 22.59 29.54
N ARG A 562 51.32 21.34 29.08
CA ARG A 562 52.53 20.52 29.15
C ARG A 562 53.69 21.18 28.42
N LEU A 563 53.47 21.61 27.17
CA LEU A 563 54.47 22.31 26.37
C LEU A 563 54.91 23.65 27.00
N VAL A 564 53.99 24.38 27.64
CA VAL A 564 54.34 25.60 28.39
C VAL A 564 55.24 25.27 29.58
N ARG A 565 54.97 24.19 30.32
CA ARG A 565 55.82 23.72 31.43
C ARG A 565 57.19 23.27 30.91
N GLU A 566 57.23 22.52 29.82
CA GLU A 566 58.47 22.06 29.16
C GLU A 566 59.31 23.24 28.63
N LYS A 567 58.69 24.22 27.95
CA LYS A 567 59.37 25.46 27.53
C LYS A 567 59.99 26.20 28.71
N LYS A 568 59.24 26.36 29.81
CA LYS A 568 59.76 27.01 31.04
C LYS A 568 60.94 26.25 31.64
N LYS A 569 60.93 24.92 31.59
CA LYS A 569 62.03 24.06 32.06
C LYS A 569 63.26 24.17 31.15
N ALA A 570 63.07 24.04 29.83
CA ALA A 570 64.13 24.16 28.83
C ALA A 570 64.76 25.56 28.79
N GLN A 571 63.97 26.62 29.02
CA GLN A 571 64.48 27.99 29.12
C GLN A 571 65.40 28.16 30.34
N LYS A 572 65.08 27.56 31.49
CA LYS A 572 65.95 27.56 32.67
C LYS A 572 67.24 26.78 32.43
N GLU A 573 67.15 25.57 31.87
CA GLU A 573 68.30 24.70 31.59
C GLU A 573 69.28 25.31 30.57
N ASN A 574 68.78 25.98 29.52
CA ASN A 574 69.64 26.63 28.52
C ASN A 574 70.26 27.95 29.02
N TYR A 575 69.57 28.67 29.91
CA TYR A 575 70.10 29.89 30.54
C TYR A 575 71.25 29.55 31.50
N ASP A 576 71.13 28.43 32.23
CA ASP A 576 72.14 27.91 33.17
C ASP A 576 73.26 27.08 32.50
N SER A 577 73.36 27.08 31.16
CA SER A 577 74.31 26.24 30.45
C SER A 577 75.78 26.65 30.70
N ARG A 578 76.68 25.65 30.83
CA ARG A 578 78.13 25.83 31.08
C ARG A 578 78.93 26.28 29.84
N GLU A 579 78.27 26.81 28.82
CA GLU A 579 78.90 27.23 27.56
C GLU A 579 79.74 28.49 27.77
N ARG A 580 81.07 28.40 27.67
CA ARG A 580 81.98 29.53 28.01
C ARG A 580 81.92 30.70 27.02
N ASP A 581 81.50 30.44 25.79
CA ASP A 581 81.33 31.46 24.75
C ASP A 581 79.93 32.10 24.84
N ARG A 582 79.90 33.37 25.26
CA ARG A 582 78.67 34.14 25.47
C ARG A 582 77.82 34.25 24.20
N GLU A 583 78.46 34.40 23.05
CA GLU A 583 77.78 34.64 21.78
C GLU A 583 77.12 33.36 21.24
N LYS A 584 77.79 32.21 21.45
CA LYS A 584 77.21 30.89 21.15
C LYS A 584 76.07 30.53 22.10
N ARG A 585 76.20 30.85 23.40
CA ARG A 585 75.15 30.65 24.40
C ARG A 585 73.88 31.42 24.04
N GLU A 586 74.02 32.70 23.66
CA GLU A 586 72.88 33.53 23.22
C GLU A 586 72.23 33.01 21.93
N LYS A 587 73.01 32.51 20.96
CA LYS A 587 72.46 31.88 19.75
C LYS A 587 71.67 30.60 20.03
N ILE A 588 72.19 29.72 20.90
CA ILE A 588 71.51 28.47 21.29
C ILE A 588 70.20 28.79 22.02
N TYR A 589 70.25 29.75 22.96
CA TYR A 589 69.07 30.22 23.67
C TYR A 589 68.01 30.79 22.74
N LYS A 590 68.39 31.70 21.81
CA LYS A 590 67.45 32.27 20.83
C LYS A 590 66.80 31.21 19.95
N LYS A 591 67.60 30.28 19.41
CA LYS A 591 67.09 29.19 18.56
C LYS A 591 66.12 28.27 19.30
N ALA A 592 66.42 27.92 20.56
CA ALA A 592 65.51 27.14 21.40
C ALA A 592 64.21 27.91 21.70
N VAL A 593 64.29 29.21 22.00
CA VAL A 593 63.11 30.06 22.24
C VAL A 593 62.24 30.16 20.99
N GLU A 594 62.82 30.34 19.82
CA GLU A 594 62.10 30.38 18.53
C GLU A 594 61.42 29.04 18.22
N GLU A 595 62.12 27.91 18.38
CA GLU A 595 61.56 26.58 18.15
C GLU A 595 60.37 26.28 19.08
N TRP A 596 60.51 26.59 20.37
CA TRP A 596 59.42 26.41 21.35
C TRP A 596 58.28 27.41 21.14
N THR A 597 58.54 28.61 20.62
CA THR A 597 57.50 29.58 20.28
C THR A 597 56.72 29.13 19.07
N SER A 598 57.38 28.64 18.02
CA SER A 598 56.72 28.04 16.85
C SER A 598 55.86 26.82 17.23
N LYS A 599 56.36 25.90 18.07
CA LYS A 599 55.58 24.76 18.59
C LYS A 599 54.33 25.19 19.36
N LEU A 600 54.43 26.23 20.19
CA LEU A 600 53.29 26.77 20.93
C LEU A 600 52.30 27.51 20.01
N GLU A 601 52.77 28.24 19.01
CA GLU A 601 51.92 28.90 18.01
C GLU A 601 51.11 27.90 17.19
N THR A 602 51.72 26.82 16.72
CA THR A 602 51.01 25.74 16.02
C THR A 602 49.93 25.11 16.89
N LYS A 603 50.23 24.84 18.17
CA LYS A 603 49.24 24.29 19.11
C LYS A 603 48.15 25.28 19.47
N LYS A 604 48.48 26.58 19.59
CA LYS A 604 47.51 27.65 19.81
C LYS A 604 46.56 27.79 18.62
N SER A 605 47.09 27.74 17.39
CA SER A 605 46.29 27.73 16.17
C SER A 605 45.32 26.53 16.13
N ALA A 606 45.78 25.34 16.51
CA ALA A 606 44.92 24.16 16.59
C ALA A 606 43.80 24.30 17.65
N ILE A 607 44.11 24.89 18.81
CA ILE A 607 43.13 25.20 19.85
C ILE A 607 42.09 26.20 19.33
N ASP A 608 42.53 27.25 18.63
CA ASP A 608 41.64 28.28 18.11
C ASP A 608 40.72 27.72 16.99
N SER A 609 41.24 26.87 16.09
CA SER A 609 40.42 26.17 15.10
C SER A 609 39.38 25.23 15.72
N ASN A 610 39.76 24.46 16.74
CA ASN A 610 38.82 23.57 17.44
C ASN A 610 37.79 24.35 18.29
N LYS A 611 38.14 25.51 18.84
CA LYS A 611 37.17 26.42 19.47
C LYS A 611 36.13 26.92 18.46
N ASN A 612 36.54 27.27 17.24
CA ASN A 612 35.59 27.65 16.19
C ASN A 612 34.64 26.49 15.87
N ALA A 613 35.14 25.25 15.80
CA ALA A 613 34.30 24.07 15.63
C ALA A 613 33.23 23.95 16.73
N ILE A 614 33.63 24.06 18.00
CA ILE A 614 32.72 24.01 19.15
C ILE A 614 31.64 25.11 19.06
N ILE A 615 32.05 26.35 18.78
CA ILE A 615 31.12 27.48 18.65
C ILE A 615 30.14 27.25 17.50
N PHE A 616 30.63 26.75 16.37
CA PHE A 616 29.81 26.42 15.22
C PHE A 616 28.69 25.42 15.55
N TYR A 617 29.03 24.30 16.22
CA TYR A 617 28.00 23.32 16.62
C TYR A 617 27.01 23.89 17.64
N LEU A 618 27.46 24.70 18.60
CA LEU A 618 26.56 25.37 19.55
C LEU A 618 25.57 26.30 18.82
N CYS A 619 26.03 27.03 17.80
CA CYS A 619 25.17 27.88 16.98
C CYS A 619 24.18 27.06 16.14
N LEU A 620 24.62 25.92 15.58
CA LEU A 620 23.72 25.00 14.88
C LEU A 620 22.61 24.47 15.79
N ILE A 621 22.92 24.06 17.02
CA ILE A 621 21.90 23.57 17.98
C ILE A 621 20.92 24.70 18.34
N LYS A 622 21.42 25.92 18.54
CA LYS A 622 20.59 27.09 18.86
C LYS A 622 19.59 27.42 17.75
N GLU A 623 20.06 27.48 16.50
CA GLU A 623 19.23 27.80 15.32
C GLU A 623 18.51 26.60 14.72
N PHE A 624 18.68 25.39 15.26
CA PHE A 624 18.09 24.18 14.70
C PHE A 624 16.56 24.29 14.64
N LYS A 625 15.98 24.34 13.43
CA LYS A 625 14.53 24.42 13.20
C LYS A 625 13.98 23.09 12.73
N LEU A 626 12.79 22.77 13.21
CA LEU A 626 12.03 21.57 12.83
C LEU A 626 11.22 21.73 11.53
N GLY A 627 11.51 22.74 10.71
CA GLY A 627 10.75 23.09 9.50
C GLY A 627 10.87 22.03 8.41
#